data_AF-A0AAU6AJL8-F1
#
_entry.id   AF-A0AAU6AJL8-F1
#
_cell.length_a   1.000
_cell.length_b   1.000
_cell.length_c   1.000
_cell.angle_alpha   90.00
_cell.angle_beta   90.00
_cell.angle_gamma   90.00
#
_symmetry.space_group_name_H-M   'P 1'
#
loop_
_entity.id
_entity.type
_entity.pdbx_description
1 polymer ?
#
loop_
_entity_poly.entity_id
_entity_poly.type
_entity_poly.pdbx_seq_one_letter_code
_entity_poly.pdbx_strand_id
1 'polypeptide(L)'
;MIADLRSRGSVDDADAVQTVLDAALTEATRTRSVGSPAFAIPIDPALHLRAEASRNISDEVARGWRAFLDGKWEPQKPQRAAHGQGLAKSTLNIAVPRELVAQVEEACDVWVREHEWPTGRGYKLNARQLAVQWLARQFPAPEQEEAAAE
;
A
#
# COMPACT_ATOMS: atom_id res chain seq x y z
N MET A 1 4.35 -14.44 15.76
CA MET A 1 3.97 -15.80 15.30
C MET A 1 5.12 -16.60 14.65
N ILE A 2 6.11 -15.97 13.99
CA ILE A 2 7.32 -16.68 13.48
C ILE A 2 8.32 -17.03 14.60
N ALA A 3 8.35 -16.23 15.68
CA ALA A 3 9.24 -16.46 16.81
C ALA A 3 8.89 -17.72 17.64
N ASP A 4 7.64 -18.19 17.59
CA ASP A 4 7.15 -19.30 18.41
C ASP A 4 7.46 -20.69 17.81
N LEU A 5 7.68 -20.76 16.49
CA LEU A 5 8.01 -22.00 15.78
C LEU A 5 9.50 -22.39 15.93
N ARG A 6 10.37 -21.43 16.23
CA ARG A 6 11.82 -21.67 16.36
C ARG A 6 12.22 -22.39 17.66
N SER A 7 11.33 -22.40 18.66
CA SER A 7 11.59 -23.00 19.98
C SER A 7 11.30 -24.50 20.07
N ARG A 8 10.76 -25.14 19.02
CA ARG A 8 10.27 -26.54 19.08
C ARG A 8 11.10 -27.57 18.29
N GLY A 9 12.27 -27.22 17.78
CA GLY A 9 13.25 -28.23 17.33
C GLY A 9 12.91 -28.96 16.04
N SER A 10 12.35 -28.29 15.02
CA SER A 10 12.32 -28.80 13.65
C SER A 10 12.92 -27.72 12.73
N VAL A 11 14.24 -27.79 12.57
CA VAL A 11 15.01 -26.83 11.75
C VAL A 11 14.69 -27.03 10.26
N ASP A 12 14.34 -28.25 9.86
CA ASP A 12 13.96 -28.62 8.50
C ASP A 12 12.65 -27.95 8.01
N ASP A 13 11.64 -27.81 8.88
CA ASP A 13 10.37 -27.21 8.47
C ASP A 13 10.48 -25.70 8.23
N ALA A 14 11.34 -25.01 9.00
CA ALA A 14 11.57 -23.59 8.83
C ALA A 14 12.35 -23.29 7.54
N ASP A 15 13.31 -24.15 7.18
CA ASP A 15 14.08 -24.03 5.94
C ASP A 15 13.24 -24.39 4.70
N ALA A 16 12.36 -25.40 4.83
CA ALA A 16 11.39 -25.74 3.79
C ALA A 16 10.39 -24.60 3.53
N VAL A 17 9.86 -23.97 4.58
CA VAL A 17 8.95 -22.82 4.45
C VAL A 17 9.68 -21.61 3.83
N GLN A 18 10.93 -21.36 4.24
CA GLN A 18 11.75 -20.28 3.68
C GLN A 18 12.07 -20.52 2.19
N THR A 19 12.40 -21.76 1.81
CA THR A 19 12.67 -22.15 0.43
C THR A 19 11.44 -22.02 -0.47
N VAL A 20 10.25 -22.38 0.02
CA VAL A 20 8.98 -22.19 -0.70
C VAL A 20 8.68 -20.70 -0.87
N LEU A 21 8.95 -19.89 0.15
CA LEU A 21 8.80 -18.43 0.10
C LEU A 21 9.76 -17.80 -0.92
N ASP A 22 11.03 -18.20 -0.93
CA ASP A 22 12.05 -17.68 -1.85
C ASP A 22 11.82 -18.15 -3.30
N ALA A 23 11.34 -19.38 -3.50
CA ALA A 23 10.91 -19.88 -4.82
C ALA A 23 9.71 -19.08 -5.34
N ALA A 24 8.69 -18.83 -4.50
CA ALA A 24 7.56 -17.99 -4.84
C ALA A 24 7.98 -16.54 -5.15
N LEU A 25 8.98 -16.01 -4.43
CA LEU A 25 9.54 -14.69 -4.70
C LEU A 25 10.24 -14.63 -6.06
N THR A 26 11.00 -15.67 -6.40
CA THR A 26 11.74 -15.77 -7.67
C THR A 26 10.78 -15.89 -8.86
N GLU A 27 9.69 -16.65 -8.70
CA GLU A 27 8.67 -16.83 -9.73
C GLU A 27 7.79 -15.57 -9.93
N ALA A 28 7.50 -14.85 -8.84
CA ALA A 28 6.87 -13.53 -8.88
C ALA A 28 7.76 -12.47 -9.56
N THR A 29 9.07 -12.64 -9.51
CA THR A 29 10.02 -11.74 -10.18
C THR A 29 10.14 -12.05 -11.68
N ARG A 30 9.93 -13.32 -12.09
CA ARG A 30 9.95 -13.75 -13.50
C ARG A 30 8.71 -13.33 -14.28
N THR A 31 7.55 -13.32 -13.62
CA THR A 31 6.26 -12.85 -14.19
C THR A 31 6.19 -11.33 -14.38
N ARG A 32 7.15 -10.57 -13.82
CA ARG A 32 7.27 -9.11 -13.95
C ARG A 32 7.52 -8.62 -15.39
N SER A 33 7.83 -9.51 -16.33
CA SER A 33 8.17 -9.16 -17.72
C SER A 33 6.98 -9.15 -18.70
N VAL A 34 5.78 -9.60 -18.31
CA VAL A 34 4.64 -9.67 -19.24
C VAL A 34 3.45 -8.87 -18.71
N GLY A 35 3.46 -7.57 -18.98
CA GLY A 35 2.25 -6.73 -19.10
C GLY A 35 1.25 -6.79 -17.95
N SER A 36 1.66 -6.50 -16.71
CA SER A 36 0.67 -6.20 -15.66
C SER A 36 -0.17 -4.99 -16.09
N PRO A 37 -1.52 -5.09 -16.10
CA PRO A 37 -2.37 -4.00 -16.55
C PRO A 37 -2.23 -2.79 -15.63
N ALA A 38 -2.26 -1.59 -16.22
CA ALA A 38 -2.17 -0.35 -15.47
C ALA A 38 -3.33 -0.23 -14.48
N PHE A 39 -2.98 -0.01 -13.20
CA PHE A 39 -3.92 0.24 -12.12
C PHE A 39 -3.94 1.75 -11.83
N ALA A 40 -5.10 2.37 -12.08
CA ALA A 40 -5.29 3.81 -11.92
C ALA A 40 -5.64 4.18 -10.47
N ILE A 41 -4.84 5.08 -9.89
CA ILE A 41 -4.99 5.61 -8.53
C ILE A 41 -5.24 7.11 -8.62
N PRO A 42 -6.42 7.61 -8.18
CA PRO A 42 -6.68 9.03 -8.10
C PRO A 42 -5.95 9.62 -6.89
N ILE A 43 -5.03 10.55 -7.11
CA ILE A 43 -4.22 11.19 -6.09
C ILE A 43 -4.25 12.71 -6.22
N ASP A 44 -3.83 13.40 -5.16
CA ASP A 44 -3.60 14.84 -5.19
C ASP A 44 -2.47 15.20 -6.19
N PRO A 45 -2.58 16.28 -6.99
CA PRO A 45 -1.56 16.64 -7.98
C PRO A 45 -0.20 16.95 -7.37
N ALA A 46 -0.14 17.56 -6.18
CA ALA A 46 1.13 17.81 -5.52
C ALA A 46 1.75 16.50 -5.03
N LEU A 47 0.93 15.55 -4.57
CA LEU A 47 1.42 14.18 -4.29
C LEU A 47 1.89 13.49 -5.57
N HIS A 48 1.20 13.69 -6.70
CA HIS A 48 1.59 13.11 -7.98
C HIS A 48 2.97 13.56 -8.42
N LEU A 49 3.23 14.87 -8.41
CA LEU A 49 4.54 15.43 -8.78
C LEU A 49 5.68 14.91 -7.89
N ARG A 50 5.42 14.75 -6.59
CA ARG A 50 6.41 14.18 -5.66
C ARG A 50 6.63 12.69 -5.89
N ALA A 51 5.56 11.95 -6.18
CA ALA A 51 5.62 10.53 -6.51
C ALA A 51 6.35 10.26 -7.84
N GLU A 52 6.20 11.14 -8.84
CA GLU A 52 6.92 11.05 -10.12
C GLU A 52 8.44 11.19 -9.97
N ALA A 53 8.91 11.83 -8.89
CA ALA A 53 10.35 11.87 -8.59
C ALA A 53 10.91 10.50 -8.18
N SER A 54 10.05 9.52 -7.87
CA SER A 54 10.47 8.15 -7.60
C SER A 54 10.91 7.44 -8.88
N ARG A 55 12.04 6.72 -8.80
CA ARG A 55 12.51 5.88 -9.92
C ARG A 55 11.57 4.75 -10.27
N ASN A 56 10.77 4.25 -9.31
CA ASN A 56 9.82 3.17 -9.55
C ASN A 56 8.63 3.23 -8.59
N ILE A 57 7.64 4.05 -8.95
CA ILE A 57 6.43 4.25 -8.15
C ILE A 57 5.57 2.98 -7.98
N SER A 58 5.61 2.06 -8.95
CA SER A 58 4.88 0.80 -8.88
C SER A 58 5.43 -0.10 -7.78
N ASP A 59 6.75 -0.16 -7.66
CA ASP A 59 7.43 -0.90 -6.59
C ASP A 59 7.19 -0.26 -5.22
N GLU A 60 7.09 1.06 -5.13
CA GLU A 60 6.72 1.75 -3.89
C GLU A 60 5.34 1.33 -3.39
N VAL A 61 4.33 1.37 -4.27
CA VAL A 61 2.96 0.99 -3.91
C VAL A 61 2.90 -0.49 -3.54
N ALA A 62 3.57 -1.35 -4.30
CA ALA A 62 3.63 -2.78 -3.98
C ALA A 62 4.31 -3.06 -2.62
N ARG A 63 5.32 -2.26 -2.23
CA ARG A 63 5.93 -2.35 -0.90
C ARG A 63 4.95 -1.96 0.21
N GLY A 64 4.20 -0.87 0.03
CA GLY A 64 3.18 -0.45 1.01
C GLY A 64 2.08 -1.48 1.20
N TRP A 65 1.61 -2.08 0.11
CA TRP A 65 0.62 -3.16 0.15
C TRP A 65 1.12 -4.39 0.89
N ARG A 66 2.37 -4.82 0.64
CA ARG A 66 2.95 -5.93 1.41
C ARG A 66 3.12 -5.58 2.88
N ALA A 67 3.54 -4.35 3.20
CA ALA A 67 3.66 -3.91 4.59
C ALA A 67 2.31 -3.93 5.33
N PHE A 68 1.21 -3.61 4.65
CA PHE A 68 -0.14 -3.77 5.18
C PHE A 68 -0.51 -5.23 5.42
N LEU A 69 -0.32 -6.09 4.42
CA LEU A 69 -0.63 -7.52 4.52
C LEU A 69 0.20 -8.22 5.61
N ASP A 70 1.44 -7.79 5.82
CA ASP A 70 2.33 -8.29 6.87
C ASP A 70 1.98 -7.74 8.28
N GLY A 71 1.02 -6.82 8.39
CA GLY A 71 0.70 -6.11 9.64
C GLY A 71 1.83 -5.18 10.14
N LYS A 72 2.79 -4.83 9.27
CA LYS A 72 3.91 -3.92 9.60
C LYS A 72 3.51 -2.44 9.46
N TRP A 73 2.39 -2.18 8.80
CA TRP A 73 1.86 -0.84 8.65
C TRP A 73 0.33 -0.89 8.69
N GLU A 74 -0.24 0.07 9.42
CA GLU A 74 -1.68 0.21 9.57
C GLU A 74 -2.16 1.49 8.88
N PRO A 75 -3.27 1.41 8.12
CA PRO A 75 -3.85 2.59 7.49
C PRO A 75 -4.49 3.50 8.53
N GLN A 76 -4.35 4.80 8.32
CA GLN A 76 -5.00 5.80 9.16
C GLN A 76 -6.38 6.13 8.62
N LYS A 77 -7.31 6.44 9.53
CA LYS A 77 -8.65 6.88 9.14
C LYS A 77 -8.53 8.16 8.30
N PRO A 78 -9.01 8.17 7.05
CA PRO A 78 -8.88 9.35 6.22
C PRO A 78 -9.62 10.52 6.87
N GLN A 79 -8.92 11.65 7.03
CA GLN A 79 -9.54 12.88 7.49
C GLN A 79 -10.48 13.39 6.39
N ARG A 80 -11.74 13.66 6.74
CA ARG A 80 -12.70 14.21 5.77
C ARG A 80 -12.18 15.56 5.28
N ALA A 81 -11.95 15.69 3.98
CA ALA A 81 -11.82 17.01 3.38
C ALA A 81 -13.12 17.80 3.60
N ALA A 82 -13.00 19.10 3.88
CA ALA A 82 -14.16 19.98 4.00
C ALA A 82 -14.97 19.95 2.69
N HIS A 83 -16.30 19.94 2.82
CA HIS A 83 -17.21 19.90 1.68
C HIS A 83 -16.93 21.07 0.72
N GLY A 84 -16.71 20.80 -0.56
CA GLY A 84 -16.46 21.82 -1.59
C GLY A 84 -14.98 22.14 -1.86
N GLN A 85 -14.03 21.56 -1.13
CA GLN A 85 -12.58 21.71 -1.38
C GLN A 85 -11.97 20.48 -2.06
N GLY A 86 -12.71 19.86 -2.98
CA GLY A 86 -12.15 18.77 -3.79
C GLY A 86 -11.09 19.34 -4.73
N LEU A 87 -9.82 19.30 -4.33
CA LEU A 87 -8.70 19.57 -5.23
C LEU A 87 -8.84 18.68 -6.47
N ALA A 88 -8.51 19.25 -7.64
CA ALA A 88 -8.50 18.49 -8.90
C ALA A 88 -7.64 17.25 -8.72
N LYS A 89 -8.18 16.06 -8.97
CA LYS A 89 -7.43 14.81 -8.78
C LYS A 89 -6.60 14.51 -10.03
N SER A 90 -5.35 14.12 -9.84
CA SER A 90 -4.52 13.54 -10.89
C SER A 90 -4.61 12.01 -10.85
N THR A 91 -4.41 11.35 -11.99
CA THR A 91 -4.47 9.89 -12.09
C THR A 91 -3.05 9.35 -12.22
N LEU A 92 -2.59 8.63 -11.20
CA LEU A 92 -1.33 7.89 -11.23
C LEU A 92 -1.59 6.46 -11.69
N ASN A 93 -0.90 6.04 -12.75
CA ASN A 93 -0.99 4.68 -13.28
C ASN A 93 0.21 3.87 -12.79
N ILE A 94 -0.05 2.74 -12.11
CA ILE A 94 0.99 1.82 -11.65
C ILE A 94 0.84 0.45 -12.30
N ALA A 95 1.93 -0.29 -12.43
CA ALA A 95 1.94 -1.66 -12.92
C ALA A 95 2.12 -2.63 -11.76
N VAL A 96 1.02 -3.26 -11.33
CA VAL A 96 1.01 -4.20 -10.20
C VAL A 96 0.23 -5.48 -10.58
N PRO A 97 0.65 -6.65 -10.09
CA PRO A 97 -0.07 -7.91 -10.35
C PRO A 97 -1.51 -7.84 -9.85
N ARG A 98 -2.45 -8.39 -10.63
CA ARG A 98 -3.89 -8.38 -10.27
C ARG A 98 -4.16 -9.17 -9.00
N GLU A 99 -3.40 -10.23 -8.79
CA GLU A 99 -3.48 -11.12 -7.64
C GLU A 99 -3.16 -10.35 -6.35
N LEU A 100 -2.14 -9.50 -6.39
CA LEU A 100 -1.78 -8.65 -5.26
C LEU A 100 -2.87 -7.62 -4.97
N VAL A 101 -3.46 -7.02 -6.01
CA VAL A 101 -4.59 -6.09 -5.85
C VAL A 101 -5.76 -6.79 -5.16
N ALA A 102 -6.12 -8.00 -5.61
CA ALA A 102 -7.23 -8.76 -5.03
C ALA A 102 -7.00 -9.11 -3.55
N GLN A 103 -5.79 -9.57 -3.19
CA GLN A 103 -5.43 -9.86 -1.80
C GLN A 103 -5.53 -8.61 -0.91
N VAL A 104 -5.07 -7.47 -1.41
CA VAL A 104 -5.14 -6.20 -0.69
C VAL A 104 -6.59 -5.74 -0.52
N GLU A 105 -7.43 -5.88 -1.54
CA GLU A 105 -8.85 -5.52 -1.45
C GLU A 105 -9.60 -6.40 -0.44
N GLU A 106 -9.34 -7.70 -0.42
CA GLU A 106 -9.89 -8.62 0.57
C GLU A 106 -9.42 -8.27 1.99
N ALA A 107 -8.12 -8.04 2.18
CA ALA A 107 -7.58 -7.63 3.48
C ALA A 107 -8.13 -6.27 3.94
N CYS A 108 -8.34 -5.32 3.03
CA CYS A 108 -9.00 -4.05 3.35
C CYS A 108 -10.43 -4.28 3.85
N ASP A 109 -11.18 -5.17 3.19
CA ASP A 109 -12.57 -5.47 3.57
C ASP A 109 -12.65 -6.17 4.94
N VAL A 110 -11.69 -7.06 5.25
CA VAL A 110 -11.55 -7.66 6.59
C VAL A 110 -11.20 -6.59 7.62
N TRP A 111 -10.19 -5.77 7.36
CA TRP A 111 -9.72 -4.72 8.27
C TRP A 111 -10.82 -3.74 8.65
N VAL A 112 -11.63 -3.31 7.67
CA VAL A 112 -12.76 -2.39 7.87
C VAL A 112 -13.81 -2.99 8.81
N ARG A 113 -14.05 -4.30 8.71
CA ARG A 113 -14.99 -5.02 9.59
C ARG A 113 -14.44 -5.11 11.01
N GLU A 114 -13.17 -5.46 11.16
CA GLU A 114 -12.51 -5.62 12.47
C GLU A 114 -12.37 -4.30 13.22
N HIS A 115 -12.06 -3.21 12.52
CA HIS A 115 -11.81 -1.90 13.12
C HIS A 115 -13.05 -0.99 13.15
N GLU A 116 -14.23 -1.56 12.85
CA GLU A 116 -15.53 -0.85 12.81
C GLU A 116 -15.48 0.47 12.02
N TRP A 117 -14.71 0.50 10.92
CA TRP A 117 -14.62 1.71 10.11
C TRP A 117 -15.98 2.00 9.47
N PRO A 118 -16.45 3.27 9.49
CA PRO A 118 -17.79 3.60 9.02
C PRO A 118 -17.89 3.32 7.52
N THR A 119 -18.57 2.23 7.16
CA THR A 119 -18.92 1.85 5.79
C THR A 119 -20.11 2.64 5.24
N GLY A 120 -20.78 3.43 6.10
CA GLY A 120 -21.91 4.28 5.75
C GLY A 120 -21.49 5.58 5.05
N ARG A 121 -22.03 5.80 3.84
CA ARG A 121 -21.90 7.00 2.98
C ARG A 121 -20.51 7.67 3.02
N GLY A 122 -19.58 7.10 2.24
CA GLY A 122 -18.54 7.89 1.58
C GLY A 122 -17.10 7.38 1.67
N TYR A 123 -16.79 6.42 2.54
CA TYR A 123 -15.41 5.94 2.68
C TYR A 123 -15.35 4.41 2.80
N LYS A 124 -14.73 3.78 1.79
CA LYS A 124 -14.36 2.37 1.77
C LYS A 124 -12.84 2.30 1.66
N LEU A 125 -12.15 1.77 2.68
CA LEU A 125 -10.74 1.43 2.56
C LEU A 125 -10.61 0.42 1.43
N ASN A 126 -9.80 0.74 0.44
CA ASN A 126 -9.57 -0.10 -0.72
C ASN A 126 -8.11 0.04 -1.16
N ALA A 127 -7.66 -0.81 -2.08
CA ALA A 127 -6.28 -0.81 -2.56
C ALA A 127 -5.80 0.58 -3.03
N ARG A 128 -6.70 1.39 -3.62
CA ARG A 128 -6.38 2.77 -4.04
C ARG A 128 -6.14 3.69 -2.85
N GLN A 129 -7.05 3.72 -1.87
CA GLN A 129 -6.90 4.54 -0.67
C GLN A 129 -5.65 4.15 0.12
N LEU A 130 -5.39 2.84 0.21
CA LEU A 130 -4.21 2.29 0.84
C LEU A 130 -2.93 2.79 0.16
N ALA A 131 -2.90 2.76 -1.18
CA ALA A 131 -1.79 3.29 -1.96
C ALA A 131 -1.60 4.80 -1.76
N VAL A 132 -2.68 5.59 -1.75
CA VAL A 132 -2.60 7.05 -1.50
C VAL A 132 -1.98 7.33 -0.14
N GLN A 133 -2.41 6.64 0.92
CA GLN A 133 -1.88 6.84 2.26
C GLN A 133 -0.41 6.44 2.36
N TRP A 134 -0.03 5.32 1.74
CA TRP A 134 1.37 4.92 1.68
C TRP A 134 2.23 5.96 0.97
N LEU A 135 1.78 6.44 -0.19
CA LEU A 135 2.51 7.46 -0.96
C LEU A 135 2.61 8.78 -0.19
N ALA A 136 1.54 9.22 0.47
CA ALA A 136 1.55 10.43 1.29
C ALA A 136 2.56 10.33 2.45
N ARG A 137 2.77 9.13 2.99
CA ARG A 137 3.78 8.85 4.03
C ARG A 137 5.20 8.87 3.47
N GLN A 138 5.43 8.27 2.31
CA GLN A 138 6.76 8.19 1.70
C GLN A 138 7.21 9.52 1.09
N PHE A 139 6.24 10.30 0.60
CA PHE A 139 6.45 11.60 -0.02
C PHE A 139 5.64 12.64 0.77
N PRO A 140 6.08 13.01 1.99
CA PRO A 140 5.41 14.03 2.79
C PRO A 140 5.44 15.39 2.07
N ALA A 141 4.52 16.28 2.43
CA ALA A 141 4.55 17.63 1.88
C ALA A 141 5.81 18.32 2.44
N PRO A 142 6.47 19.20 1.68
CA PRO A 142 7.43 20.09 2.31
C PRO A 142 6.68 20.80 3.43
N GLU A 143 7.15 20.63 4.67
CA GLU A 143 6.66 21.43 5.79
C GLU A 143 6.84 22.87 5.34
N GLN A 144 5.74 23.63 5.31
CA GLN A 144 5.85 25.06 5.15
C GLN A 144 6.58 25.54 6.40
N GLU A 145 7.91 25.69 6.30
CA GLU A 145 8.72 26.36 7.29
C GLU A 145 7.97 27.63 7.69
N GLU A 146 7.72 27.71 8.99
CA GLU A 146 6.96 28.71 9.69
C GLU A 146 7.07 30.09 9.05
N ALA A 147 5.94 30.64 8.60
CA ALA A 147 5.72 32.08 8.59
C ALA A 147 5.63 32.60 10.05
N ALA A 148 6.68 32.38 10.82
CA ALA A 148 6.91 32.95 12.15
C ALA A 148 8.27 33.66 12.15
N ALA A 149 8.42 34.60 11.22
CA ALA A 149 9.41 35.65 11.30
C ALA A 149 8.69 36.97 10.95
N GLU A 150 7.79 37.39 11.83
CA GLU A 150 7.33 38.79 11.89
C GLU A 150 7.18 39.22 13.35
#